data_AF-A0A7C6T3M2-F1
#
_entry.id   AF-A0A7C6T3M2-F1
#
_cell.length_a   1.000
_cell.length_b   1.000
_cell.length_c   1.000
_cell.angle_alpha   90.00
_cell.angle_beta   90.00
_cell.angle_gamma   90.00
#
_symmetry.space_group_name_H-M   'P 1'
#
loop_
_entity.id
_entity.type
_entity.pdbx_description
1 polymer ?
#
loop_
_entity_poly.entity_id
_entity_poly.type
_entity_poly.pdbx_seq_one_letter_code
_entity_poly.pdbx_strand_id
1 'polypeptide(L)'
;KPEGSPHREISEFKRKQISEITNSPDDECIKAVHLAPSGMNIQPWYLEKTEGKLLFYRQLLKPPMSLVYKLTRVDMGIALCHCAVACEQLGKPFRFHPGGDAAAKKGYQYFGYVDTTEN
;
A
#
# COMPACT_ATOMS: atom_id res chain seq x y z
N LYS A 1 2.23 20.41 -28.00
CA LYS A 1 3.07 20.08 -26.82
C LYS A 1 2.16 20.16 -25.61
N PRO A 2 2.15 19.23 -24.66
CA PRO A 2 1.37 19.43 -23.44
C PRO A 2 1.94 20.66 -22.72
N GLU A 3 1.06 21.54 -22.27
CA GLU A 3 1.41 22.69 -21.45
C GLU A 3 1.46 22.26 -19.98
N GLY A 4 2.51 22.67 -19.25
CA GLY A 4 2.68 22.41 -17.81
C GLY A 4 3.79 21.43 -17.45
N SER A 5 4.00 21.26 -16.13
CA SER A 5 4.92 20.28 -15.56
C SER A 5 4.32 18.88 -15.68
N PRO A 6 5.11 17.84 -16.03
CA PRO A 6 4.65 16.45 -15.97
C PRO A 6 4.58 15.91 -14.53
N HIS A 7 5.09 16.67 -13.55
CA HIS A 7 5.09 16.29 -12.14
C HIS A 7 3.79 16.73 -11.46
N ARG A 8 3.28 15.88 -10.57
CA ARG A 8 2.10 16.16 -9.76
C ARG A 8 2.51 16.66 -8.39
N GLU A 9 1.81 17.66 -7.89
CA GLU A 9 1.85 18.12 -6.51
C GLU A 9 1.09 17.15 -5.60
N ILE A 10 1.48 17.08 -4.32
CA ILE A 10 0.85 16.18 -3.33
C ILE A 10 -0.67 16.47 -3.21
N SER A 11 -1.08 17.73 -3.33
CA SER A 11 -2.49 18.16 -3.26
C SER A 11 -3.34 17.62 -4.42
N GLU A 12 -2.73 17.21 -5.53
CA GLU A 12 -3.43 16.64 -6.69
C GLU A 12 -3.79 15.16 -6.50
N PHE A 13 -3.32 14.51 -5.43
CA PHE A 13 -3.61 13.12 -5.13
C PHE A 13 -4.89 13.01 -4.29
N LYS A 14 -5.96 12.47 -4.89
CA LYS A 14 -7.17 12.08 -4.16
C LYS A 14 -6.92 10.77 -3.43
N ARG A 15 -6.51 10.85 -2.17
CA ARG A 15 -6.20 9.71 -1.31
C ARG A 15 -6.99 9.75 -0.01
N LYS A 16 -7.26 8.58 0.56
CA LYS A 16 -7.72 8.40 1.95
C LYS A 16 -6.78 9.12 2.91
N GLN A 17 -7.24 9.46 4.11
CA GLN A 17 -6.32 9.94 5.13
C GLN A 17 -5.31 8.84 5.45
N ILE A 18 -4.06 9.20 5.69
CA ILE A 18 -2.99 8.21 5.90
C ILE A 18 -3.27 7.29 7.10
N SER A 19 -3.91 7.82 8.15
CA SER A 19 -4.33 7.07 9.33
C SER A 19 -5.39 6.00 9.04
N GLU A 20 -6.13 6.09 7.93
CA GLU A 20 -7.09 5.05 7.50
C GLU A 20 -6.39 3.83 6.90
N ILE A 21 -5.16 3.99 6.42
CA ILE A 21 -4.43 2.93 5.73
C ILE A 21 -3.23 2.40 6.52
N THR A 22 -2.91 2.96 7.69
CA THR A 22 -1.77 2.49 8.49
C THR A 22 -1.84 2.84 9.98
N ASN A 23 -1.10 2.09 10.80
CA ASN A 23 -0.77 2.44 12.19
C ASN A 23 0.50 3.29 12.34
N SER A 24 1.26 3.53 11.25
CA SER A 24 2.54 4.25 11.26
C SER A 24 2.59 5.28 10.12
N PRO A 25 1.91 6.43 10.26
CA PRO A 25 1.76 7.41 9.18
C PRO A 25 3.06 8.13 8.80
N ASP A 26 4.05 8.15 9.69
CA ASP A 26 5.32 8.84 9.45
C ASP A 26 6.33 7.99 8.68
N ASP A 27 6.06 6.69 8.46
CA ASP A 27 6.97 5.81 7.73
C ASP A 27 7.07 6.18 6.23
N GLU A 28 8.29 6.43 5.76
CA GLU A 28 8.55 6.88 4.39
C GLU A 28 8.15 5.85 3.31
N CYS A 29 8.29 4.55 3.57
CA CYS A 29 7.82 3.53 2.63
C CYS A 29 6.29 3.55 2.56
N ILE A 30 5.61 3.73 3.69
CA ILE A 30 4.15 3.83 3.74
C ILE A 30 3.65 5.09 3.04
N LYS A 31 4.33 6.23 3.17
CA LYS A 31 4.02 7.47 2.41
C LYS A 31 4.13 7.24 0.90
N ALA A 32 5.13 6.51 0.44
CA ALA A 32 5.25 6.16 -0.98
C ALA A 32 4.07 5.28 -1.46
N VAL A 33 3.66 4.30 -0.65
CA VAL A 33 2.48 3.47 -0.91
C VAL A 33 1.18 4.27 -0.87
N HIS A 34 1.08 5.27 0.02
CA HIS A 34 -0.08 6.15 0.11
C HIS A 34 -0.35 6.89 -1.20
N LEU A 35 0.71 7.31 -1.90
CA LEU A 35 0.60 8.00 -3.19
C LEU A 35 0.30 7.07 -4.38
N ALA A 36 0.50 5.76 -4.22
CA ALA A 36 0.33 4.76 -5.27
C ALA A 36 -1.06 4.83 -5.93
N PRO A 37 -1.17 4.63 -7.25
CA PRO A 37 -2.46 4.59 -7.93
C PRO A 37 -3.22 3.30 -7.58
N SER A 38 -4.55 3.37 -7.62
CA SER A 38 -5.44 2.22 -7.50
C SER A 38 -6.70 2.42 -8.34
N GLY A 39 -7.34 1.33 -8.74
CA GLY A 39 -8.61 1.40 -9.46
C GLY A 39 -9.66 2.17 -8.68
N MET A 40 -10.34 3.10 -9.35
CA MET A 40 -11.34 3.99 -8.75
C MET A 40 -10.83 4.77 -7.51
N ASN A 41 -9.50 4.88 -7.32
CA ASN A 41 -8.85 5.49 -6.16
C ASN A 41 -9.26 4.90 -4.80
N ILE A 42 -9.69 3.63 -4.73
CA ILE A 42 -10.22 3.06 -3.49
C ILE A 42 -9.15 2.65 -2.48
N GLN A 43 -7.87 2.61 -2.87
CA GLN A 43 -6.72 2.21 -2.04
C GLN A 43 -7.06 1.00 -1.15
N PRO A 44 -7.23 -0.19 -1.76
CA PRO A 44 -7.74 -1.37 -1.07
C PRO A 44 -6.65 -2.04 -0.23
N TRP A 45 -5.80 -1.25 0.43
CA TRP A 45 -4.71 -1.71 1.27
C TRP A 45 -4.79 -1.08 2.65
N TYR A 46 -4.39 -1.87 3.65
CA TYR A 46 -4.00 -1.40 4.97
C TYR A 46 -2.61 -1.97 5.26
N LEU A 47 -1.70 -1.12 5.73
CA LEU A 47 -0.33 -1.45 6.05
C LEU A 47 -0.16 -1.40 7.56
N GLU A 48 0.47 -2.41 8.14
CA GLU A 48 0.74 -2.42 9.57
C GLU A 48 2.23 -2.57 9.80
N LYS A 49 2.85 -1.53 10.36
CA LYS A 49 4.23 -1.60 10.80
C LYS A 49 4.27 -2.27 12.17
N THR A 50 5.08 -3.30 12.26
CA THR A 50 5.40 -4.04 13.48
C THR A 50 6.91 -4.04 13.68
N GLU A 51 7.39 -4.63 14.76
CA GLU A 51 8.82 -4.83 14.94
C GLU A 51 9.37 -5.75 13.83
N GLY A 52 10.31 -5.24 13.03
CA GLY A 52 10.97 -5.99 11.97
C GLY A 52 10.16 -6.25 10.70
N LYS A 53 8.86 -5.91 10.63
CA LYS A 53 8.01 -6.19 9.47
C LYS A 53 7.03 -5.08 9.13
N LEU A 54 6.79 -4.93 7.83
CA LEU A 54 5.68 -4.19 7.25
C LEU A 54 4.66 -5.17 6.67
N LEU A 55 3.52 -5.32 7.33
CA LEU A 55 2.45 -6.24 6.94
C LEU A 55 1.51 -5.56 5.94
N PHE A 56 1.07 -6.30 4.94
CA PHE A 56 0.13 -5.85 3.92
C PHE A 56 -1.19 -6.60 4.05
N TYR A 57 -2.28 -5.84 4.12
CA TYR A 57 -3.63 -6.37 4.16
C TYR A 57 -4.44 -5.83 3.00
N ARG A 58 -5.08 -6.71 2.23
CA ARG A 58 -5.98 -6.35 1.14
C ARG A 58 -7.39 -6.18 1.66
N GLN A 59 -8.02 -5.05 1.41
CA GLN A 59 -9.41 -4.80 1.75
C GLN A 59 -10.33 -5.75 0.95
N LEU A 60 -11.22 -6.45 1.67
CA LEU A 60 -12.28 -7.24 1.07
C LEU A 60 -13.45 -6.31 0.77
N LEU A 61 -13.64 -6.00 -0.51
CA LEU A 61 -14.75 -5.16 -0.97
C LEU A 61 -16.08 -5.84 -0.65
N LYS A 62 -17.07 -5.03 -0.28
CA LYS A 62 -18.45 -5.47 -0.11
C LYS A 62 -19.27 -5.11 -1.35
N PRO A 63 -20.40 -5.80 -1.63
CA PRO A 63 -21.34 -5.37 -2.65
C PRO A 63 -21.82 -3.91 -2.38
N PRO A 64 -22.05 -3.09 -3.43
CA PRO A 64 -21.93 -3.43 -4.85
C PRO A 64 -20.50 -3.33 -5.40
N MET A 65 -19.56 -2.72 -4.67
CA MET A 65 -18.19 -2.47 -5.15
C MET A 65 -17.44 -3.75 -5.53
N SER A 66 -17.66 -4.84 -4.78
CA SER A 66 -17.05 -6.15 -5.09
C SER A 66 -17.57 -6.78 -6.38
N LEU A 67 -18.73 -6.36 -6.91
CA LEU A 67 -19.27 -6.85 -8.18
C LEU A 67 -18.62 -6.13 -9.36
N VAL A 68 -18.45 -4.82 -9.24
CA VAL A 68 -17.92 -3.95 -10.31
C VAL A 68 -16.40 -3.95 -10.39
N TYR A 69 -15.70 -4.28 -9.32
CA TYR A 69 -14.24 -4.21 -9.29
C TYR A 69 -13.58 -5.45 -8.67
N LYS A 70 -12.76 -6.11 -9.49
CA LYS A 70 -12.10 -7.39 -9.16
C LYS A 70 -10.58 -7.32 -9.13
N LEU A 71 -10.00 -6.15 -9.47
CA LEU A 71 -8.56 -5.99 -9.66
C LEU A 71 -7.83 -5.53 -8.38
N THR A 72 -8.43 -5.65 -7.19
CA THR A 72 -7.77 -5.22 -5.94
C THR A 72 -6.47 -5.97 -5.63
N ARG A 73 -6.24 -7.16 -6.21
CA ARG A 73 -4.92 -7.83 -6.13
C ARG A 73 -3.86 -7.13 -7.00
N VAL A 74 -4.25 -6.60 -8.16
CA VAL A 74 -3.37 -5.77 -9.00
C VAL A 74 -3.03 -4.48 -8.27
N ASP A 75 -4.01 -3.85 -7.62
CA ASP A 75 -3.76 -2.68 -6.75
C ASP A 75 -2.74 -2.99 -5.64
N MET A 76 -2.82 -4.15 -4.98
CA MET A 76 -1.80 -4.58 -4.00
C MET A 76 -0.41 -4.72 -4.64
N GLY A 77 -0.32 -5.22 -5.87
CA GLY A 77 0.95 -5.29 -6.60
C GLY A 77 1.55 -3.91 -6.86
N ILE A 78 0.73 -2.94 -7.25
CA ILE A 78 1.15 -1.55 -7.46
C ILE A 78 1.64 -0.93 -6.13
N ALA A 79 0.92 -1.16 -5.03
CA ALA A 79 1.36 -0.74 -3.70
C ALA A 79 2.73 -1.36 -3.33
N LEU A 80 2.92 -2.66 -3.57
CA LEU A 80 4.20 -3.33 -3.33
C LEU A 80 5.34 -2.75 -4.18
N CYS A 81 5.09 -2.42 -5.46
CA CYS A 81 6.08 -1.76 -6.31
C CYS A 81 6.50 -0.39 -5.75
N HIS A 82 5.54 0.42 -5.28
CA HIS A 82 5.84 1.70 -4.62
C HIS A 82 6.65 1.51 -3.34
N CYS A 83 6.34 0.48 -2.55
CA CYS A 83 7.15 0.13 -1.38
C CYS A 83 8.57 -0.29 -1.78
N ALA A 84 8.73 -1.09 -2.84
CA ALA A 84 10.03 -1.56 -3.31
C ALA A 84 10.94 -0.40 -3.76
N VAL A 85 10.39 0.53 -4.56
CA VAL A 85 11.12 1.73 -5.00
C VAL A 85 11.49 2.63 -3.81
N ALA A 86 10.59 2.77 -2.83
CA ALA A 86 10.91 3.53 -1.62
C ALA A 86 12.01 2.88 -0.78
N CYS A 87 11.96 1.55 -0.60
CA CYS A 87 13.03 0.82 0.05
C CYS A 87 14.37 1.01 -0.66
N GLU A 88 14.40 0.90 -1.98
CA GLU A 88 15.61 1.14 -2.79
C GLU A 88 16.18 2.55 -2.58
N GLN A 89 15.34 3.59 -2.63
CA GLN A 89 15.76 4.97 -2.39
C GLN A 89 16.28 5.22 -0.97
N LEU A 90 15.76 4.48 0.01
CA LEU A 90 16.16 4.57 1.42
C LEU A 90 17.34 3.66 1.77
N GLY A 91 17.88 2.91 0.81
CA GLY A 91 18.94 1.92 1.05
C GLY A 91 18.50 0.74 1.91
N LYS A 92 17.19 0.43 1.97
CA LYS A 92 16.64 -0.68 2.75
C LYS A 92 16.43 -1.91 1.87
N PRO A 93 16.63 -3.13 2.39
CA PRO A 93 16.27 -4.34 1.66
C PRO A 93 14.77 -4.40 1.41
N PHE A 94 14.38 -4.95 0.24
CA PHE A 94 13.00 -5.28 -0.06
C PHE A 94 12.89 -6.77 -0.39
N ARG A 95 12.18 -7.50 0.46
CA ARG A 95 11.80 -8.89 0.20
C ARG A 95 10.36 -9.10 0.62
N PHE A 96 9.50 -9.31 -0.37
CA PHE A 96 8.09 -9.62 -0.11
C PHE A 96 7.89 -11.12 0.11
N HIS A 97 7.20 -11.46 1.19
CA HIS A 97 6.78 -12.82 1.52
C HIS A 97 5.25 -12.89 1.45
N PRO A 98 4.67 -13.61 0.48
CA PRO A 98 3.22 -13.73 0.37
C PRO A 98 2.65 -14.61 1.50
N GLY A 99 1.52 -14.20 2.07
CA GLY A 99 0.87 -14.93 3.16
C GLY A 99 1.67 -14.94 4.47
N GLY A 100 1.58 -16.06 5.20
CA GLY A 100 2.09 -16.21 6.57
C GLY A 100 1.00 -16.00 7.62
N ASP A 101 1.43 -15.85 8.88
CA ASP A 101 0.54 -15.63 10.02
C ASP A 101 0.57 -14.18 10.47
N ALA A 102 -0.60 -13.56 10.53
CA ALA A 102 -0.79 -12.22 11.06
C ALA A 102 -2.15 -12.11 11.75
N ALA A 103 -2.30 -11.10 12.60
CA ALA A 103 -3.56 -10.86 13.30
C ALA A 103 -4.70 -10.61 12.30
N ALA A 104 -5.83 -11.28 12.52
CA ALA A 104 -7.01 -11.08 11.68
C ALA A 104 -7.52 -9.64 11.82
N LYS A 105 -7.84 -9.01 10.68
CA LYS A 105 -8.46 -7.68 10.63
C LYS A 105 -9.81 -7.76 9.92
N LYS A 106 -10.87 -7.30 10.59
CA LYS A 106 -12.24 -7.36 10.06
C LYS A 106 -12.34 -6.61 8.73
N GLY A 107 -12.82 -7.30 7.69
CA GLY A 107 -12.96 -6.72 6.35
C GLY A 107 -11.66 -6.68 5.54
N TYR A 108 -10.60 -7.31 6.03
CA TYR A 108 -9.32 -7.41 5.34
C TYR A 108 -8.88 -8.87 5.23
N GLN A 109 -8.19 -9.16 4.15
CA GLN A 109 -7.45 -10.39 3.95
C GLN A 109 -5.96 -10.07 4.13
N TYR A 110 -5.27 -10.82 4.98
CA TYR A 110 -3.82 -10.72 5.06
C TYR A 110 -3.17 -11.15 3.72
N PHE A 111 -2.28 -10.32 3.21
CA PHE A 111 -1.69 -10.48 1.87
C PHE A 111 -0.24 -10.96 1.93
N GLY A 112 0.52 -10.53 2.94
CA GLY A 112 1.92 -10.87 3.13
C GLY A 112 2.68 -9.78 3.87
N TYR A 113 4.00 -9.87 3.91
CA TYR A 113 4.84 -8.89 4.60
C TYR A 113 6.15 -8.61 3.87
N VAL A 114 6.78 -7.50 4.24
CA VAL A 114 8.14 -7.13 3.87
C VAL A 114 8.97 -7.01 5.14
N ASP A 115 10.18 -7.55 5.13
CA ASP A 115 11.14 -7.37 6.23
C ASP A 115 11.62 -5.91 6.27
N THR A 116 11.61 -5.29 7.45
CA THR A 116 12.03 -3.88 7.63
C THR A 116 13.33 -3.74 8.42
N THR A 117 13.91 -4.85 8.87
CA THR A 117 15.22 -4.90 9.54
C THR A 117 16.22 -5.59 8.62
N GLU A 118 17.48 -5.13 8.67
CA GLU A 118 18.60 -5.88 8.11
C GLU A 118 18.79 -7.15 8.95
N ASN A 119 18.85 -8.31 8.31
CA ASN A 119 19.21 -9.58 8.94
C ASN A 119 20.72 -9.67 9.15
#